data_AF-A0A2I0KI26-F1
#
_entry.id   AF-A0A2I0KI26-F1
#
_cell.length_a   1.000
_cell.length_b   1.000
_cell.length_c   1.000
_cell.angle_alpha   90.00
_cell.angle_beta   90.00
_cell.angle_gamma   90.00
#
_symmetry.space_group_name_H-M   'P 1'
#
loop_
_entity.id
_entity.type
_entity.pdbx_description
1 polymer ?
#
loop_
_entity_poly.entity_id
_entity_poly.type
_entity_poly.pdbx_seq_one_letter_code
_entity_poly.pdbx_strand_id
1 'polypeptide(L)'
;MYLDPQDGKAPMFKAAVRLLHNHGESLDPLQVLETLSPEMPLQLASDTILRMFRARIHHHRQGQIVHNLSRAVDIDARLAVLEERSRHVQINDESLCDSCRARLGTKLFAMYPDDTIVCYKCFRRQGESTSVTGRDFKRDILIKPGWLVTR
;
A
#
# COMPACT_ATOMS: atom_id res chain seq x y z
N MET A 1 15.99 20.53 -36.19
CA MET A 1 14.94 20.16 -37.18
C MET A 1 13.74 21.11 -37.19
N TYR A 2 13.08 21.44 -36.06
CA TYR A 2 12.03 22.49 -36.03
C TYR A 2 12.45 23.82 -35.38
N LEU A 3 13.22 23.76 -34.28
CA LEU A 3 13.71 24.94 -33.55
C LEU A 3 14.99 25.54 -34.15
N ASP A 4 15.82 24.68 -34.73
CA ASP A 4 17.03 25.05 -35.47
C ASP A 4 17.12 24.16 -36.73
N PRO A 5 16.68 24.66 -37.90
CA PRO A 5 16.85 24.00 -39.18
C PRO A 5 18.23 24.32 -39.77
N GLN A 6 19.12 23.33 -39.89
CA GLN A 6 20.48 23.51 -40.43
C GLN A 6 20.52 23.92 -41.92
N ASP A 7 19.38 23.87 -42.63
CA ASP A 7 19.25 24.17 -44.07
C ASP A 7 19.08 25.67 -44.39
N GLY A 8 19.30 26.58 -43.43
CA GLY A 8 19.06 28.03 -43.63
C GLY A 8 17.58 28.43 -43.73
N LYS A 9 16.66 27.51 -43.39
CA LYS A 9 15.22 27.77 -43.33
C LYS A 9 14.86 28.42 -41.99
N ALA A 10 13.83 29.28 -42.02
CA ALA A 10 13.30 29.89 -40.79
C ALA A 10 12.74 28.81 -39.83
N PRO A 11 12.91 28.99 -38.52
CA PRO A 11 12.42 28.05 -37.52
C PRO A 11 10.89 27.92 -37.54
N MET A 12 10.41 26.69 -37.36
CA MET A 12 8.99 26.33 -37.48
C MET A 12 8.31 26.26 -36.10
N PHE A 13 8.23 27.39 -35.41
CA PHE A 13 7.75 27.44 -34.02
C PHE A 13 6.34 26.87 -33.83
N LYS A 14 5.39 27.11 -34.75
CA LYS A 14 4.03 26.54 -34.66
C LYS A 14 4.02 25.01 -34.73
N ALA A 15 4.90 24.40 -35.52
CA ALA A 15 5.01 22.94 -35.60
C ALA A 15 5.61 22.37 -34.32
N ALA A 16 6.63 23.03 -33.76
CA ALA A 16 7.23 22.66 -32.47
C ALA A 16 6.20 22.72 -31.33
N VAL A 17 5.40 23.80 -31.26
CA VAL A 17 4.32 23.92 -30.25
C VAL A 17 3.27 22.84 -30.42
N ARG A 18 2.85 22.51 -31.65
CA ARG A 18 1.91 21.40 -31.89
C ARG A 18 2.47 20.05 -31.43
N LEU A 19 3.77 19.82 -31.63
CA LEU A 19 4.43 18.61 -31.16
C LEU A 19 4.44 18.55 -29.62
N LEU A 20 4.82 19.66 -28.97
CA LEU A 20 4.77 19.79 -27.51
C LEU A 20 3.35 19.63 -26.97
N HIS A 21 2.34 20.10 -27.70
CA HIS A 21 0.95 19.95 -27.29
C HIS A 21 0.52 18.48 -27.27
N ASN A 22 0.93 17.71 -28.28
CA ASN A 22 0.51 16.32 -28.45
C ASN A 22 1.30 15.34 -27.57
N HIS A 23 2.57 15.64 -27.26
CA HIS A 23 3.47 14.70 -26.59
C HIS A 23 4.10 15.24 -25.29
N GLY A 24 3.87 16.52 -24.96
CA GLY A 24 4.55 17.21 -23.86
C GLY A 24 4.22 16.69 -22.45
N GLU A 25 3.11 15.96 -22.28
CA GLU A 25 2.73 15.40 -20.97
C GLU A 25 3.76 14.39 -20.43
N SER A 26 4.50 13.74 -21.32
CA SER A 26 5.56 12.76 -20.97
C SER A 26 6.96 13.37 -20.84
N LEU A 27 7.14 14.64 -21.19
CA LEU A 27 8.43 15.31 -21.19
C LEU A 27 8.67 16.04 -19.86
N ASP A 28 9.93 16.19 -19.49
CA ASP A 28 10.31 17.06 -18.37
C ASP A 28 10.11 18.52 -18.77
N PRO A 29 9.19 19.27 -18.11
CA PRO A 29 8.95 20.68 -18.42
C PRO A 29 10.19 21.55 -18.30
N LEU A 30 11.14 21.20 -17.43
CA LEU A 30 12.36 21.97 -17.24
C LEU A 30 13.29 21.83 -18.46
N GLN A 31 13.52 20.59 -18.91
CA GLN A 31 14.31 20.30 -20.10
C GLN A 31 13.71 20.95 -21.34
N VAL A 32 12.38 20.95 -21.45
CA VAL A 32 11.67 21.63 -22.55
C VAL A 32 11.97 23.12 -22.53
N LEU A 33 11.88 23.80 -21.39
CA LEU A 33 12.21 25.23 -21.29
C LEU A 33 13.67 25.51 -21.68
N GLU A 34 14.61 24.66 -21.27
CA GLU A 34 16.03 24.80 -21.60
C GLU A 34 16.32 24.60 -23.10
N THR A 35 15.50 23.80 -23.80
CA THR A 35 15.65 23.56 -25.26
C THR A 35 14.95 24.59 -26.14
N LEU A 36 14.07 25.42 -25.58
CA LEU A 36 13.42 26.47 -26.36
C LEU A 36 14.43 27.54 -26.75
N SER A 37 14.45 27.89 -28.04
CA SER A 37 15.29 28.97 -28.54
C SER A 37 14.89 30.30 -27.89
N PRO A 38 15.84 31.16 -27.49
CA PRO A 38 15.56 32.51 -26.97
C PRO A 38 14.73 33.38 -27.93
N GLU A 39 14.82 33.09 -29.24
CA GLU A 39 14.10 33.76 -30.31
C GLU A 39 12.62 33.34 -30.40
N MET A 40 12.21 32.25 -29.73
CA MET A 40 10.83 31.79 -29.77
C MET A 40 9.94 32.68 -28.88
N PRO A 41 8.83 33.24 -29.41
CA PRO A 41 7.86 33.93 -28.58
C PRO A 41 7.21 32.96 -27.58
N LEU A 42 7.48 33.17 -26.30
CA LEU A 42 6.97 32.32 -25.21
C LEU A 42 5.44 32.28 -25.20
N GLN A 43 4.77 33.36 -25.62
CA GLN A 43 3.32 33.44 -25.74
C GLN A 43 2.74 32.38 -26.69
N LEU A 44 3.51 31.91 -27.68
CA LEU A 44 3.05 30.89 -28.63
C LEU A 44 2.94 29.50 -27.96
N ALA A 45 3.77 29.24 -26.95
CA ALA A 45 3.84 27.96 -26.25
C ALA A 45 3.22 28.00 -24.83
N SER A 46 2.80 29.16 -24.35
CA SER A 46 2.40 29.42 -22.97
C SER A 46 1.33 28.46 -22.46
N ASP A 47 0.25 28.25 -23.21
CA ASP A 47 -0.84 27.33 -22.83
C ASP A 47 -0.37 25.88 -22.73
N THR A 48 0.53 25.48 -23.63
CA THR A 48 1.09 24.13 -23.66
C THR A 48 2.03 23.92 -22.48
N ILE A 49 2.93 24.89 -22.22
CA ILE A 49 3.86 24.88 -21.09
C ILE A 49 3.09 24.86 -19.77
N LEU A 50 2.08 25.73 -19.60
CA LEU A 50 1.23 25.77 -18.42
C LEU A 50 0.53 24.44 -18.18
N ARG A 51 0.02 23.80 -19.24
CA ARG A 51 -0.58 22.46 -19.14
C ARG A 51 0.43 21.42 -18.67
N MET A 52 1.64 21.40 -19.23
CA MET A 52 2.72 20.48 -18.83
C MET A 52 3.11 20.64 -17.36
N PHE A 53 3.32 21.89 -16.90
CA PHE A 53 3.64 22.16 -15.50
C PHE A 53 2.52 21.73 -14.54
N ARG A 54 1.26 22.01 -14.90
CA ARG A 54 0.10 21.58 -14.11
C ARG A 54 0.00 20.05 -14.04
N ALA A 55 0.19 19.37 -15.17
CA ALA A 55 0.21 17.91 -15.22
C ALA A 55 1.33 17.34 -14.36
N ARG A 56 2.55 17.91 -14.44
CA ARG A 56 3.70 17.48 -13.62
C ARG A 56 3.44 17.60 -12.12
N ILE A 57 2.91 18.76 -11.68
CA ILE A 57 2.55 18.97 -10.27
C ILE A 57 1.44 18.01 -9.85
N HIS A 58 0.43 17.81 -10.70
CA HIS A 58 -0.66 16.88 -10.43
C HIS A 58 -0.15 15.45 -10.27
N HIS A 59 0.65 14.95 -11.21
CA HIS A 59 1.27 13.62 -11.13
C HIS A 59 2.17 13.48 -9.90
N HIS A 60 2.94 14.51 -9.54
CA HIS A 60 3.75 14.49 -8.33
C HIS A 60 2.88 14.34 -7.08
N ARG A 61 1.82 15.13 -6.95
CA ARG A 61 0.88 15.04 -5.81
C ARG A 61 0.15 13.70 -5.77
N GLN A 62 -0.33 13.21 -6.91
CA GLN A 62 -0.94 11.88 -7.01
C GLN A 62 0.05 10.79 -6.60
N GLY A 63 1.30 10.87 -7.06
CA GLY A 63 2.37 9.97 -6.65
C GLY A 63 2.63 10.01 -5.15
N GLN A 64 2.63 11.20 -4.53
CA GLN A 64 2.75 11.35 -3.08
C GLN A 64 1.57 10.73 -2.33
N ILE A 65 0.34 10.92 -2.81
CA ILE A 65 -0.86 10.33 -2.22
C ILE A 65 -0.76 8.80 -2.25
N VAL A 66 -0.48 8.24 -3.43
CA VAL A 66 -0.32 6.78 -3.61
C VAL A 66 0.81 6.26 -2.73
N HIS A 67 1.97 6.91 -2.75
CA HIS A 67 3.12 6.51 -1.92
C HIS A 67 2.77 6.48 -0.44
N ASN A 68 2.15 7.53 0.09
CA ASN A 68 1.81 7.64 1.50
C ASN A 68 0.72 6.63 1.89
N LEU A 69 -0.27 6.40 1.02
CA LEU A 69 -1.31 5.39 1.26
C LEU A 69 -0.72 3.98 1.28
N SER A 70 0.13 3.64 0.29
CA SER A 70 0.84 2.35 0.26
C SER A 70 1.73 2.18 1.48
N ARG A 71 2.43 3.23 1.92
CA ARG A 71 3.25 3.21 3.13
C ARG A 71 2.41 2.98 4.39
N ALA A 72 1.24 3.61 4.49
CA ALA A 72 0.33 3.41 5.63
C ALA A 72 -0.14 1.96 5.70
N VAL A 73 -0.52 1.37 4.57
CA VAL A 73 -0.92 -0.05 4.48
C VAL A 73 0.23 -1.00 4.84
N ASP A 74 1.45 -0.73 4.36
CA ASP A 74 2.64 -1.54 4.71
C ASP A 74 2.94 -1.48 6.22
N ILE A 75 2.85 -0.29 6.82
CA ILE A 75 3.03 -0.14 8.28
C ILE A 75 1.95 -0.91 9.04
N ASP A 76 0.68 -0.81 8.64
CA ASP A 76 -0.43 -1.53 9.26
C ASP A 76 -0.23 -3.06 9.19
N ALA A 77 0.14 -3.57 8.01
CA ALA A 77 0.43 -5.00 7.84
C ALA A 77 1.61 -5.47 8.71
N ARG A 78 2.68 -4.67 8.82
CA ARG A 78 3.81 -4.98 9.69
C ARG A 78 3.42 -4.96 11.17
N LEU A 79 2.58 -4.01 11.58
CA LEU A 79 2.07 -3.94 12.95
C LEU A 79 1.24 -5.18 13.27
N ALA A 80 0.31 -5.58 12.40
CA ALA A 80 -0.49 -6.78 12.59
C ALA A 80 0.38 -8.05 12.78
N VAL A 81 1.46 -8.18 12.00
CA VAL A 81 2.43 -9.29 12.18
C VAL A 81 3.15 -9.20 13.52
N LEU A 82 3.54 -8.01 13.97
CA LEU A 82 4.21 -7.82 15.26
C LEU A 82 3.26 -8.11 16.43
N GLU A 83 2.01 -7.66 16.34
CA GLU A 83 0.96 -7.94 17.34
C GLU A 83 0.75 -9.44 17.48
N GLU A 84 0.59 -10.17 16.37
CA GLU A 84 0.46 -11.63 16.39
C GLU A 84 1.72 -12.34 16.90
N ARG A 85 2.92 -11.82 16.64
CA ARG A 85 4.17 -12.40 17.19
C ARG A 85 4.36 -12.11 18.68
N SER A 86 3.86 -10.97 19.15
CA SER A 86 3.90 -10.60 20.56
C SER A 86 2.83 -11.31 21.38
N ARG A 87 1.81 -11.86 20.71
CA ARG A 87 0.71 -12.59 21.32
C ARG A 87 1.25 -13.75 22.15
N HIS A 88 0.86 -13.74 23.42
CA HIS A 88 1.14 -14.83 24.34
C HIS A 88 -0.06 -15.05 25.24
N VAL A 89 -0.17 -16.27 25.76
CA VAL A 89 -1.10 -16.61 26.84
C VAL A 89 -0.28 -16.98 28.06
N GLN A 90 -0.68 -16.46 29.22
CA GLN A 90 -0.10 -16.83 30.50
C GLN A 90 -0.94 -17.92 31.15
N ILE A 91 -0.31 -19.04 31.48
CA ILE A 91 -0.91 -20.16 32.22
C ILE A 91 -0.45 -20.07 33.68
N ASN A 92 -1.42 -20.10 34.59
CA ASN A 92 -1.21 -20.13 36.03
C ASN A 92 -1.95 -21.35 36.65
N ASP A 93 -1.85 -21.50 37.98
CA ASP A 93 -2.46 -22.64 38.70
C ASP A 93 -4.00 -22.66 38.65
N GLU A 94 -4.61 -21.50 38.37
CA GLU A 94 -6.05 -21.33 38.25
C GLU A 94 -6.56 -21.48 36.81
N SER A 95 -5.65 -21.59 35.82
CA SER A 95 -6.00 -21.69 34.42
C SER A 95 -6.78 -22.98 34.15
N LEU A 96 -7.95 -22.84 33.54
CA LEU A 96 -8.86 -23.94 33.25
C LEU A 96 -8.90 -24.24 31.75
N CYS A 97 -9.19 -25.50 31.42
CA CYS A 97 -9.53 -25.89 30.05
C CYS A 97 -10.89 -25.29 29.66
N ASP A 98 -10.97 -24.60 28.52
CA ASP A 98 -12.20 -23.97 28.05
C ASP A 98 -13.30 -25.00 27.69
N SER A 99 -12.91 -26.24 27.37
CA SER A 99 -13.84 -27.34 27.07
C SER A 99 -14.36 -28.05 28.32
N CYS A 100 -13.46 -28.61 29.15
CA CYS A 100 -13.86 -29.49 30.25
C CYS A 100 -13.74 -28.84 31.64
N ARG A 101 -13.33 -27.57 31.71
CA ARG A 101 -13.14 -26.79 32.95
C ARG A 101 -12.13 -27.40 33.95
N ALA A 102 -11.38 -28.42 33.55
CA ALA A 102 -10.31 -28.98 34.39
C ALA A 102 -9.11 -28.03 34.47
N ARG A 103 -8.49 -27.94 35.65
CA ARG A 103 -7.23 -27.18 35.84
C ARG A 103 -6.12 -27.71 34.93
N LEU A 104 -5.50 -26.78 34.20
CA LEU A 104 -4.37 -27.00 33.32
C LEU A 104 -3.08 -27.14 34.14
N GLY A 105 -2.70 -26.11 34.90
CA GLY A 105 -1.48 -26.13 35.71
C GLY A 105 -0.27 -26.59 34.90
N THR A 106 0.37 -27.68 35.33
CA THR A 106 1.54 -28.30 34.65
C THR A 106 1.19 -29.33 33.58
N LYS A 107 -0.09 -29.55 33.26
CA LYS A 107 -0.51 -30.55 32.26
C LYS A 107 -0.31 -30.04 30.83
N LEU A 108 -0.16 -30.98 29.89
CA LEU A 108 -0.14 -30.66 28.46
C LEU A 108 -1.43 -29.95 28.02
N PHE A 109 -1.26 -28.85 27.31
CA PHE A 109 -2.33 -28.01 26.77
C PHE A 109 -2.04 -27.65 25.31
N ALA A 110 -3.06 -27.15 24.63
CA ALA A 110 -2.98 -26.57 23.29
C ALA A 110 -3.75 -25.24 23.27
N MET A 111 -3.27 -24.31 22.45
CA MET A 111 -3.94 -23.04 22.19
C MET A 111 -4.45 -23.03 20.76
N TYR A 112 -5.68 -22.58 20.55
CA TYR A 112 -6.25 -22.35 19.23
C TYR A 112 -6.01 -20.91 18.73
N PRO A 113 -6.12 -20.63 17.42
CA PRO A 113 -5.98 -19.28 16.86
C PRO A 113 -6.95 -18.21 17.41
N ASP A 114 -8.06 -18.63 18.02
CA ASP A 114 -9.03 -17.75 18.69
C ASP A 114 -8.69 -17.48 20.16
N ASP A 115 -7.46 -17.77 20.58
CA ASP A 115 -6.93 -17.61 21.94
C ASP A 115 -7.54 -18.56 22.99
N THR A 116 -8.40 -19.50 22.58
CA THR A 116 -8.94 -20.52 23.49
C THR A 116 -7.90 -21.58 23.84
N ILE A 117 -7.90 -22.01 25.10
CA ILE A 117 -6.91 -22.92 25.66
C ILE A 117 -7.61 -24.20 26.12
N VAL A 118 -7.12 -25.33 25.65
CA VAL A 118 -7.69 -26.64 25.99
C VAL A 118 -6.62 -27.57 26.52
N CYS A 119 -7.02 -28.50 27.38
CA CYS A 119 -6.16 -29.61 27.73
C CYS A 119 -5.93 -30.51 26.52
N TYR A 120 -4.78 -31.18 26.47
CA TYR A 120 -4.40 -31.99 25.32
C TYR A 120 -5.40 -33.13 25.01
N LYS A 121 -6.13 -33.63 26.02
CA LYS A 121 -7.20 -34.63 25.84
C LYS A 121 -8.40 -34.08 25.07
N CYS A 122 -8.81 -32.84 25.36
CA CYS A 122 -9.89 -32.18 24.62
C CYS A 122 -9.44 -31.84 23.20
N PHE A 123 -8.21 -31.33 23.05
CA PHE A 123 -7.61 -31.07 21.74
C PHE A 123 -7.60 -32.32 20.84
N ARG A 124 -7.19 -33.49 21.37
CA ARG A 124 -7.19 -34.76 20.62
C ARG A 124 -8.58 -35.23 20.18
N ARG A 125 -9.64 -34.85 20.91
CA ARG A 125 -11.03 -35.19 20.57
C ARG A 125 -11.62 -34.25 19.53
N GLN A 126 -11.33 -32.96 19.67
CA GLN A 126 -11.87 -31.91 18.82
C GLN A 126 -11.12 -31.79 17.48
N GLY A 127 -9.79 -31.99 17.52
CA GLY A 127 -8.89 -31.75 16.39
C GLY A 127 -8.42 -30.31 16.29
N GLU A 128 -7.69 -30.03 15.21
CA GLU A 128 -7.03 -28.73 14.98
C GLU A 128 -7.94 -27.69 14.29
N SER A 129 -8.99 -28.15 13.60
CA SER A 129 -9.77 -27.29 12.70
C SER A 129 -10.87 -26.50 13.37
N THR A 130 -11.44 -26.98 14.47
CA THR A 130 -12.56 -26.31 15.14
C THR A 130 -12.23 -26.07 16.60
N SER A 131 -12.40 -24.83 17.08
CA SER A 131 -12.24 -24.54 18.50
C SER A 131 -13.46 -24.94 19.32
N VAL A 132 -13.33 -24.79 20.63
CA VAL A 132 -14.40 -25.03 21.60
C VAL A 132 -15.58 -24.06 21.46
N THR A 133 -15.37 -22.91 20.82
CA THR A 133 -16.42 -21.93 20.52
C THR A 133 -17.23 -22.30 19.28
N GLY A 134 -16.84 -23.38 18.58
CA GLY A 134 -17.49 -23.85 17.36
C GLY A 134 -17.02 -23.17 16.08
N ARG A 135 -15.99 -22.30 16.16
CA ARG A 135 -15.40 -21.65 14.99
C ARG A 135 -14.54 -22.64 14.21
N ASP A 136 -14.80 -22.78 12.91
CA ASP A 136 -14.00 -23.60 11.99
C ASP A 136 -12.94 -22.74 11.31
N PHE A 137 -11.67 -22.92 11.68
CA PHE A 137 -10.54 -22.15 11.15
C PHE A 137 -10.27 -22.39 9.66
N LYS A 138 -10.82 -23.46 9.07
CA LYS A 138 -10.71 -23.71 7.62
C LYS A 138 -11.73 -22.93 6.81
N ARG A 139 -12.87 -22.59 7.40
CA ARG A 139 -13.96 -21.84 6.75
C ARG A 139 -13.93 -20.36 7.13
N ASP A 140 -13.70 -20.09 8.40
CA ASP A 140 -13.66 -18.77 9.00
C ASP A 140 -12.22 -18.44 9.40
N ILE A 141 -11.41 -18.03 8.41
CA ILE A 141 -10.04 -17.59 8.66
C ILE A 141 -10.09 -16.40 9.61
N LEU A 142 -9.40 -16.54 10.73
CA LEU A 142 -9.41 -15.55 11.78
C LEU A 142 -8.43 -14.43 11.42
N ILE A 143 -8.92 -13.46 10.64
CA ILE A 143 -8.20 -12.23 10.32
C ILE A 143 -8.52 -11.23 11.42
N LYS A 144 -7.57 -10.98 12.33
CA LYS A 144 -7.69 -9.89 13.29
C LYS A 144 -7.33 -8.60 12.54
N PRO A 145 -8.29 -7.69 12.30
CA PRO A 145 -8.04 -6.51 11.48
C PRO A 145 -7.02 -5.60 12.17
N GLY A 146 -6.12 -5.02 11.37
CA GLY A 146 -5.20 -3.98 11.84
C GLY A 146 -5.95 -2.71 12.24
N TRP A 147 -5.29 -1.88 13.06
CA TRP A 147 -5.84 -0.63 13.61
C TRP A 147 -6.42 0.31 12.54
N LEU A 148 -5.93 0.24 11.30
CA LEU A 148 -6.32 1.10 10.19
C LEU A 148 -7.69 0.72 9.58
N VAL A 149 -8.16 -0.51 9.78
CA VAL A 149 -9.43 -1.04 9.21
C VAL A 149 -10.58 -0.99 10.23
N THR A 150 -10.28 -0.76 11.51
CA THR A 150 -11.25 -0.77 12.62
C THR A 150 -11.92 0.58 12.92
N ARG A 151 -11.89 1.57 12.02
CA ARG A 151 -12.58 2.87 12.20
C ARG A 151 -13.79 3.05 11.30
#